data_AF-A0A1M3CCL4-F1
#
_entry.id   AF-A0A1M3CCL4-F1
#
_cell.length_a   1.000
_cell.length_b   1.000
_cell.length_c   1.000
_cell.angle_alpha   90.00
_cell.angle_beta   90.00
_cell.angle_gamma   90.00
#
_symmetry.space_group_name_H-M   'P 1'
#
loop_
_entity.id
_entity.type
_entity.pdbx_description
1 polymer ?
#
loop_
_entity_poly.entity_id
_entity_poly.type
_entity_poly.pdbx_seq_one_letter_code
_entity_poly.pdbx_strand_id
1 'polypeptide(L)'
;MRDAGLSRAIQAAGGQAELARRIGITQPSVSSWNRVPAERVVAVEAVTGISRIELRPDLYSELAVADDVDDVDIGRAREYALLATLLARAPPDMLLVQIARLHGDATPLGSAHARLADAASTISPAAVEREYFDLFIGLGRGELLPYASFYLTGFLNERPLSRLRQDLAALGIERVETNSEPEDHAATLCEIMAALAGGRVPASADAQRLMFERHIAPWMGRLFADMENATAANFYRSVGSLGRLFLEIEAEAFTLTN
;
A
#
# COMPACT_ATOMS: atom_id res chain seq x y z
N MET A 1 24.12 28.63 -21.14
CA MET A 1 25.06 27.75 -20.41
C MET A 1 24.32 26.45 -20.15
N ARG A 2 24.89 25.31 -20.54
CA ARG A 2 24.23 24.01 -20.36
C ARG A 2 24.22 23.64 -18.88
N ASP A 3 23.14 23.02 -18.42
CA ASP A 3 23.08 22.51 -17.06
C ASP A 3 23.92 21.23 -16.88
N ALA A 4 24.13 20.86 -15.61
CA ALA A 4 24.96 19.72 -15.23
C ALA A 4 24.38 18.40 -15.78
N GLY A 5 23.07 18.22 -15.69
CA GLY A 5 22.37 17.03 -16.18
C GLY A 5 22.55 16.80 -17.67
N LEU A 6 22.34 17.82 -18.51
CA LEU A 6 22.57 17.73 -19.95
C LEU A 6 24.04 17.46 -20.29
N SER A 7 24.97 18.10 -19.57
CA SER A 7 26.41 17.93 -19.81
C SER A 7 26.86 16.49 -19.54
N ARG A 8 26.37 15.90 -18.44
CA ARG A 8 26.65 14.50 -18.08
C ARG A 8 26.02 13.52 -19.07
N ALA A 9 24.80 13.77 -19.53
CA ALA A 9 24.14 12.96 -20.56
C ALA A 9 24.91 12.94 -21.88
N ILE A 10 25.41 14.10 -22.33
CA ILE A 10 26.24 14.19 -23.53
C ILE A 10 27.54 13.40 -23.36
N GLN A 11 28.17 13.48 -22.18
CA GLN A 11 29.40 12.74 -21.90
C GLN A 11 29.16 11.23 -21.89
N ALA A 12 28.13 10.76 -21.18
CA ALA A 12 27.78 9.35 -21.08
C ALA A 12 27.41 8.73 -22.44
N ALA A 13 26.75 9.52 -23.29
CA ALA A 13 26.43 9.10 -24.66
C ALA A 13 27.65 9.05 -25.59
N GLY A 14 28.79 9.63 -25.22
CA GLY A 14 29.97 9.74 -26.10
C GLY A 14 29.92 10.93 -27.06
N GLY A 15 29.10 11.94 -26.77
CA GLY A 15 29.02 13.20 -27.52
C GLY A 15 27.60 13.53 -28.02
N GLN A 16 27.42 14.77 -28.48
CA GLN A 16 26.11 15.28 -28.89
C GLN A 16 25.53 14.56 -30.11
N ALA A 17 26.38 14.23 -31.08
CA ALA A 17 25.97 13.51 -32.29
C ALA A 17 25.50 12.09 -31.96
N GLU A 18 26.17 11.43 -31.02
CA GLU A 18 25.84 10.08 -30.59
C GLU A 18 24.57 10.06 -29.73
N LEU A 19 24.41 11.03 -28.83
CA LEU A 19 23.16 11.21 -28.08
C LEU A 19 21.96 11.44 -29.02
N ALA A 20 22.10 12.36 -29.99
CA ALA A 20 21.08 12.63 -31.00
C ALA A 20 20.70 11.38 -31.80
N ARG A 21 21.70 10.62 -32.26
CA ARG A 21 21.50 9.37 -33.00
C ARG A 21 20.74 8.33 -32.17
N ARG A 22 21.10 8.16 -30.89
CA ARG A 22 20.47 7.16 -30.00
C ARG A 22 19.03 7.49 -29.65
N ILE A 23 18.67 8.76 -29.52
CA ILE A 23 17.29 9.18 -29.19
C ILE A 23 16.45 9.56 -30.44
N GLY A 24 16.99 9.33 -31.64
CA GLY A 24 16.25 9.50 -32.91
C GLY A 24 15.97 10.95 -33.31
N ILE A 25 16.88 11.88 -32.99
CA ILE A 25 16.76 13.30 -33.38
C ILE A 25 18.02 13.80 -34.09
N THR A 26 17.99 15.04 -34.57
CA THR A 26 19.16 15.65 -35.23
C THR A 26 20.15 16.24 -34.22
N GLN A 27 21.45 16.19 -34.52
CA GLN A 27 22.48 16.80 -33.67
C GLN A 27 22.28 18.30 -33.43
N PRO A 28 21.84 19.11 -34.42
CA PRO A 28 21.48 20.51 -34.17
C PRO A 28 20.40 20.68 -33.10
N SER A 29 19.43 19.76 -33.00
CA SER A 29 18.40 19.77 -31.96
C SER A 29 19.01 19.63 -30.55
N VAL A 30 19.98 18.71 -30.37
CA VAL A 30 20.68 18.57 -29.08
C VAL A 30 21.56 19.77 -28.78
N SER A 31 22.17 20.36 -29.82
CA SER A 31 23.11 21.47 -29.66
C SER A 31 22.45 22.73 -29.07
N SER A 32 21.17 22.94 -29.38
CA SER A 32 20.37 24.08 -28.93
C SER A 32 19.80 23.91 -27.51
N TRP A 33 19.95 22.73 -26.91
CA TRP A 33 19.48 22.47 -25.56
C TRP A 33 20.37 23.18 -24.53
N ASN A 34 19.71 23.90 -23.63
CA ASN A 34 20.32 24.38 -22.37
C ASN A 34 20.10 23.38 -21.22
N ARG A 35 19.05 22.55 -21.32
CA ARG A 35 18.69 21.43 -20.44
C ARG A 35 17.93 20.38 -21.23
N VAL A 36 17.76 19.17 -20.70
CA VAL A 36 16.98 18.12 -21.38
C VAL A 36 15.48 18.48 -21.42
N PRO A 37 14.83 18.55 -22.61
CA PRO A 37 13.40 18.81 -22.70
C PRO A 37 12.57 17.77 -21.95
N ALA A 38 11.45 18.18 -21.35
CA ALA A 38 10.63 17.31 -20.48
C ALA A 38 10.16 16.05 -21.22
N GLU A 39 9.71 16.22 -22.45
CA GLU A 39 9.24 15.16 -23.34
C GLU A 39 10.35 14.21 -23.83
N ARG A 40 11.63 14.54 -23.56
CA ARG A 40 12.79 13.73 -23.96
C ARG A 40 13.53 13.09 -22.79
N VAL A 41 13.17 13.40 -21.54
CA VAL A 41 13.90 12.92 -20.35
C VAL A 41 13.96 11.40 -20.29
N VAL A 42 12.83 10.72 -20.52
CA VAL A 42 12.75 9.25 -20.51
C VAL A 42 13.63 8.62 -21.59
N ALA A 43 13.64 9.20 -22.80
CA ALA A 43 14.46 8.70 -23.90
C ALA A 43 15.96 8.91 -23.63
N VAL A 44 16.33 10.02 -23.00
CA VAL A 44 17.72 10.30 -22.63
C VAL A 44 18.18 9.39 -21.49
N GLU A 45 17.36 9.17 -20.46
CA GLU A 45 17.63 8.23 -19.37
C GLU A 45 17.87 6.81 -19.91
N ALA A 46 17.01 6.32 -20.80
CA ALA A 46 17.12 4.98 -21.37
C ALA A 46 18.44 4.74 -22.13
N VAL A 47 19.00 5.76 -22.79
CA VAL A 47 20.22 5.60 -23.61
C VAL A 47 21.52 6.01 -22.91
N THR A 48 21.42 6.78 -21.83
CA THR A 48 22.58 7.28 -21.06
C THR A 48 22.74 6.63 -19.70
N GLY A 49 21.68 6.03 -19.16
CA GLY A 49 21.65 5.46 -17.80
C GLY A 49 21.63 6.51 -16.69
N ILE A 50 21.48 7.79 -17.00
CA ILE A 50 21.42 8.88 -16.02
C ILE A 50 19.96 9.09 -15.61
N SER A 51 19.72 9.07 -14.30
CA SER A 51 18.38 9.21 -13.72
C SER A 51 17.71 10.51 -14.16
N ARG A 52 16.41 10.44 -14.45
CA ARG A 52 15.55 11.60 -14.71
C ARG A 52 15.59 12.67 -13.61
N ILE A 53 15.88 12.28 -12.37
CA ILE A 53 16.05 13.18 -11.22
C ILE A 53 17.27 14.07 -11.41
N GLU A 54 18.36 13.51 -11.95
CA GLU A 54 19.58 14.26 -12.25
C GLU A 54 19.45 15.07 -13.55
N LEU A 55 18.70 14.55 -14.54
CA LEU A 55 18.47 15.25 -15.81
C LEU A 55 17.51 16.44 -15.67
N ARG A 56 16.48 16.32 -14.83
CA ARG A 56 15.44 17.34 -14.60
C ARG A 56 14.99 17.39 -13.14
N PRO A 57 15.87 17.85 -12.23
CA PRO A 57 15.50 18.01 -10.81
C PRO A 57 14.31 18.98 -10.63
N ASP A 58 14.17 19.97 -11.51
CA ASP A 58 13.02 20.89 -11.50
C ASP A 58 11.66 20.21 -11.77
N LEU A 59 11.65 19.00 -12.35
CA LEU A 59 10.43 18.22 -12.58
C LEU A 59 10.31 17.00 -11.66
N TYR A 60 11.45 16.45 -11.23
CA TYR A 60 11.50 15.15 -10.56
C TYR A 60 12.05 15.20 -9.13
N SER A 61 12.46 16.36 -8.60
CA SER A 61 12.91 16.46 -7.20
C SER A 61 11.81 16.18 -6.17
N GLU A 62 10.54 16.44 -6.50
CA GLU A 62 9.41 16.03 -5.64
C GLU A 62 9.13 14.52 -5.73
N LEU A 63 9.50 13.89 -6.85
CA LEU A 63 9.42 12.43 -7.05
C LEU A 63 10.62 11.70 -6.44
N ALA A 64 11.75 12.38 -6.24
CA ALA A 64 12.98 11.83 -5.64
C ALA A 64 12.86 11.57 -4.13
N VAL A 65 11.85 12.15 -3.46
CA VAL A 65 11.54 11.83 -2.06
C VAL A 65 10.95 10.42 -1.93
N ALA A 66 10.56 9.78 -3.03
CA ALA A 66 9.96 8.44 -3.03
C ALA A 66 10.97 7.27 -3.05
N ASP A 67 12.28 7.51 -3.17
CA ASP A 67 13.28 6.44 -3.33
C ASP A 67 13.96 5.98 -2.02
N ASP A 68 13.66 6.61 -0.89
CA ASP A 68 14.02 6.10 0.44
C ASP A 68 12.75 6.13 1.31
N VAL A 69 11.88 5.14 1.08
CA VAL A 69 10.76 4.87 1.99
C VAL A 69 11.37 4.57 3.35
N ASP A 70 11.11 5.42 4.33
CA ASP A 70 11.75 5.28 5.63
C ASP A 70 11.36 3.95 6.30
N ASP A 71 12.14 3.53 7.30
CA ASP A 71 11.91 2.26 8.00
C ASP A 71 10.52 2.19 8.66
N VAL A 72 9.93 3.34 9.02
CA VAL A 72 8.60 3.43 9.61
C VAL A 72 7.55 3.09 8.55
N ASP A 73 7.62 3.70 7.39
CA ASP A 73 6.73 3.44 6.26
C ASP A 73 6.85 2.00 5.74
N ILE A 74 8.06 1.44 5.74
CA ILE A 74 8.26 0.00 5.45
C ILE A 74 7.54 -0.86 6.51
N GLY A 75 7.64 -0.50 7.79
CA GLY A 75 6.94 -1.17 8.89
C GLY A 75 5.41 -1.11 8.71
N ARG A 76 4.88 0.09 8.44
CA ARG A 76 3.46 0.33 8.15
C ARG A 76 2.97 -0.51 6.97
N ALA A 77 3.74 -0.52 5.87
CA ALA A 77 3.41 -1.28 4.69
C ALA A 77 3.34 -2.79 4.95
N ARG A 78 4.27 -3.33 5.75
CA ARG A 78 4.29 -4.74 6.14
C ARG A 78 3.09 -5.11 7.02
N GLU A 79 2.72 -4.25 7.96
CA GLU A 79 1.57 -4.48 8.84
C GLU A 79 0.26 -4.49 8.06
N TYR A 80 0.05 -3.50 7.19
CA TYR A 80 -1.08 -3.48 6.27
C TYR A 80 -1.10 -4.70 5.34
N ALA A 81 0.04 -5.15 4.83
CA ALA A 81 0.12 -6.35 3.97
C ALA A 81 -0.24 -7.64 4.73
N LEU A 82 0.17 -7.75 6.00
CA LEU A 82 -0.21 -8.87 6.87
C LEU A 82 -1.72 -8.89 7.08
N LEU A 83 -2.31 -7.76 7.46
CA LEU A 83 -3.76 -7.63 7.65
C LEU A 83 -4.52 -7.91 6.35
N ALA A 84 -4.08 -7.37 5.22
CA ALA A 84 -4.67 -7.64 3.91
C ALA A 84 -4.71 -9.15 3.60
N THR A 85 -3.59 -9.84 3.84
CA THR A 85 -3.47 -11.28 3.60
C THR A 85 -4.44 -12.08 4.47
N LEU A 86 -4.51 -11.76 5.77
CA LEU A 86 -5.35 -12.47 6.73
C LEU A 86 -6.84 -12.18 6.56
N LEU A 87 -7.20 -10.99 6.08
CA LEU A 87 -8.59 -10.60 5.82
C LEU A 87 -9.11 -11.08 4.48
N ALA A 88 -8.23 -11.40 3.51
CA ALA A 88 -8.65 -11.81 2.17
C ALA A 88 -9.05 -13.29 2.08
N ARG A 89 -8.45 -14.14 2.92
CA ARG A 89 -8.69 -15.60 2.96
C ARG A 89 -8.14 -16.21 4.24
N ALA A 90 -8.63 -17.40 4.57
CA ALA A 90 -8.03 -18.24 5.60
C ALA A 90 -6.53 -18.49 5.30
N PRO A 91 -5.62 -18.32 6.27
CA PRO A 91 -4.20 -18.56 6.06
C PRO A 91 -3.93 -20.06 5.84
N PRO A 92 -3.23 -20.45 4.76
CA PRO A 92 -2.81 -21.84 4.57
C PRO A 92 -1.74 -22.23 5.59
N ASP A 93 -1.49 -23.54 5.73
CA ASP A 93 -0.51 -24.11 6.68
C ASP A 93 0.86 -23.42 6.64
N MET A 94 1.42 -23.22 5.44
CA MET A 94 2.70 -22.56 5.28
C MET A 94 2.72 -21.13 5.85
N LEU A 95 1.62 -20.39 5.70
CA LEU A 95 1.50 -19.03 6.24
C LEU A 95 1.34 -19.05 7.76
N LEU A 96 0.59 -19.99 8.32
CA LEU A 96 0.51 -20.18 9.77
C LEU A 96 1.90 -20.47 10.38
N VAL A 97 2.69 -21.34 9.74
CA VAL A 97 4.07 -21.63 10.16
C VAL A 97 4.96 -20.38 10.11
N GLN A 98 4.76 -19.50 9.12
CA GLN A 98 5.49 -18.24 9.02
C GLN A 98 5.07 -17.25 10.13
N ILE A 99 3.77 -17.13 10.38
CA ILE A 99 3.21 -16.25 11.42
C ILE A 99 3.65 -16.72 12.81
N ALA A 100 3.70 -18.03 13.06
CA ALA A 100 4.17 -18.60 14.33
C ALA A 100 5.64 -18.27 14.65
N ARG A 101 6.40 -17.74 13.70
CA ARG A 101 7.79 -17.28 13.87
C ARG A 101 7.92 -15.77 14.06
N LEU A 102 6.81 -15.03 14.07
CA LEU A 102 6.85 -13.61 14.41
C LEU A 102 7.34 -13.45 15.84
N HIS A 103 8.24 -12.50 16.04
CA HIS A 103 8.77 -12.15 17.35
C HIS A 103 8.15 -10.81 17.76
N GLY A 104 7.60 -10.78 18.96
CA GLY A 104 7.20 -9.54 19.61
C GLY A 104 8.34 -8.92 20.41
N ASP A 105 8.15 -7.66 20.79
CA ASP A 105 8.94 -6.97 21.81
C ASP A 105 8.02 -6.47 22.95
N ALA A 106 8.57 -5.68 23.87
CA ALA A 106 7.84 -5.15 25.02
C ALA A 106 6.84 -4.03 24.68
N THR A 107 6.75 -3.61 23.40
CA THR A 107 5.75 -2.62 22.99
C THR A 107 4.36 -3.25 22.94
N PRO A 108 3.29 -2.45 23.00
CA PRO A 108 1.93 -2.96 22.79
C PRO A 108 1.76 -3.71 21.48
N LEU A 109 2.36 -3.20 20.39
CA LEU A 109 2.29 -3.80 19.05
C LEU A 109 3.07 -5.13 19.01
N GLY A 110 4.29 -5.15 19.54
CA GLY A 110 5.08 -6.38 19.66
C GLY A 110 4.36 -7.45 20.49
N SER A 111 3.70 -7.07 21.58
CA SER A 111 2.88 -8.01 22.36
C SER A 111 1.69 -8.54 21.58
N ALA A 112 1.11 -7.76 20.65
CA ALA A 112 0.04 -8.22 19.76
C ALA A 112 0.57 -9.21 18.71
N HIS A 113 1.75 -8.96 18.12
CA HIS A 113 2.41 -9.93 17.24
C HIS A 113 2.72 -11.24 17.95
N ALA A 114 3.19 -11.20 19.21
CA ALA A 114 3.44 -12.41 19.99
C ALA A 114 2.17 -13.25 20.22
N ARG A 115 1.03 -12.60 20.49
CA ARG A 115 -0.27 -13.30 20.61
C ARG A 115 -0.73 -13.91 19.29
N LEU A 116 -0.53 -13.20 18.18
CA LEU A 116 -0.83 -13.73 16.85
C LEU A 116 0.06 -14.95 16.52
N ALA A 117 1.34 -14.90 16.87
CA ALA A 117 2.27 -16.02 16.70
C ALA A 117 1.86 -17.24 17.52
N ASP A 118 1.48 -17.04 18.79
CA ASP A 118 1.00 -18.12 19.66
C ASP A 118 -0.29 -18.77 19.12
N ALA A 119 -1.26 -17.96 18.69
CA ALA A 119 -2.48 -18.45 18.05
C ALA A 119 -2.18 -19.25 16.76
N ALA A 120 -1.25 -18.77 15.93
CA ALA A 120 -0.82 -19.48 14.72
C ALA A 120 -0.12 -20.80 15.02
N SER A 121 0.61 -20.89 16.14
CA SER A 121 1.35 -22.09 16.54
C SER A 121 0.46 -23.22 17.07
N THR A 122 -0.77 -22.88 17.50
CA THR A 122 -1.69 -23.79 18.18
C THR A 122 -2.88 -24.21 17.32
N ILE A 123 -3.30 -23.36 16.37
CA ILE A 123 -4.44 -23.65 15.49
C ILE A 123 -4.05 -24.58 14.34
N SER A 124 -4.96 -25.48 13.94
CA SER A 124 -4.78 -26.29 12.73
C SER A 124 -5.29 -25.56 11.48
N PRO A 125 -4.74 -25.85 10.29
CA PRO A 125 -5.23 -25.25 9.03
C PRO A 125 -6.74 -25.45 8.80
N ALA A 126 -7.26 -26.65 9.11
CA ALA A 126 -8.68 -26.94 8.98
C ALA A 126 -9.54 -26.15 9.99
N ALA A 127 -9.02 -25.89 11.19
CA ALA A 127 -9.73 -25.11 12.20
C ALA A 127 -9.79 -23.63 11.81
N VAL A 128 -8.69 -23.04 11.32
CA VAL A 128 -8.68 -21.64 10.88
C VAL A 128 -9.52 -21.43 9.61
N GLU A 129 -9.56 -22.41 8.71
CA GLU A 129 -10.43 -22.37 7.53
C GLU A 129 -11.90 -22.35 7.92
N ARG A 130 -12.29 -23.19 8.88
CA ARG A 130 -13.64 -23.20 9.43
C ARG A 130 -13.98 -21.90 10.15
N GLU A 131 -13.06 -21.40 10.98
CA GLU A 131 -13.21 -20.12 11.67
C GLU A 131 -13.41 -18.96 10.67
N TYR A 132 -12.59 -18.89 9.61
CA TYR A 132 -12.73 -17.89 8.57
C TYR A 132 -14.09 -17.99 7.87
N PHE A 133 -14.53 -19.22 7.55
CA PHE A 133 -15.83 -19.45 6.96
C PHE A 133 -16.94 -18.93 7.88
N ASP A 134 -16.94 -19.28 9.16
CA ASP A 134 -17.97 -18.87 10.12
C ASP A 134 -17.97 -17.34 10.34
N LEU A 135 -16.79 -16.70 10.33
CA LEU A 135 -16.66 -15.26 10.51
C LEU A 135 -17.08 -14.44 9.29
N PHE A 136 -16.65 -14.80 8.08
CA PHE A 136 -16.74 -13.89 6.92
C PHE A 136 -17.67 -14.38 5.81
N ILE A 137 -17.96 -15.69 5.74
CA ILE A 137 -18.71 -16.29 4.63
C ILE A 137 -20.09 -16.75 5.12
N GLY A 138 -20.11 -17.71 6.04
CA GLY A 138 -21.30 -18.33 6.62
C GLY A 138 -22.18 -19.06 5.60
N LEU A 139 -23.23 -19.71 6.10
CA LEU A 139 -24.31 -20.24 5.27
C LEU A 139 -25.34 -19.12 5.02
N GLY A 140 -24.96 -18.18 4.15
CA GLY A 140 -25.75 -17.02 3.76
C GLY A 140 -25.13 -15.70 4.19
N ARG A 141 -24.63 -15.63 5.43
CA ARG A 141 -23.88 -14.48 5.93
C ARG A 141 -22.96 -14.90 7.08
N GLY A 142 -21.71 -14.45 7.04
CA GLY A 142 -20.78 -14.57 8.17
C GLY A 142 -21.21 -13.72 9.37
N GLU A 143 -20.61 -13.99 10.53
CA GLU A 143 -20.77 -13.18 11.73
C GLU A 143 -20.40 -11.70 11.47
N LEU A 144 -19.42 -11.47 10.60
CA LEU A 144 -18.89 -10.16 10.22
C LEU A 144 -19.04 -9.93 8.70
N LEU A 145 -19.23 -8.68 8.31
CA LEU A 145 -19.21 -8.24 6.92
C LEU A 145 -18.15 -7.14 6.75
N PRO A 146 -16.93 -7.48 6.32
CA PRO A 146 -15.76 -6.59 6.39
C PRO A 146 -15.75 -5.55 5.25
N TYR A 147 -16.86 -4.82 5.07
CA TYR A 147 -17.02 -3.79 4.05
C TYR A 147 -17.35 -2.44 4.67
N ALA A 148 -16.71 -1.39 4.18
CA ALA A 148 -16.96 -0.03 4.65
C ALA A 148 -18.42 0.37 4.47
N SER A 149 -19.03 0.06 3.32
CA SER A 149 -20.44 0.36 3.07
C SER A 149 -21.34 -0.28 4.12
N PHE A 150 -21.10 -1.55 4.47
CA PHE A 150 -21.91 -2.25 5.46
C PHE A 150 -21.78 -1.63 6.85
N TYR A 151 -20.56 -1.36 7.32
CA TYR A 151 -20.33 -0.77 8.64
C TYR A 151 -20.85 0.67 8.76
N LEU A 152 -20.84 1.42 7.65
CA LEU A 152 -21.25 2.83 7.64
C LEU A 152 -22.74 3.04 7.37
N THR A 153 -23.38 2.14 6.61
CA THR A 153 -24.78 2.34 6.17
C THR A 153 -25.71 1.17 6.50
N GLY A 154 -25.17 0.01 6.86
CA GLY A 154 -25.92 -1.24 7.03
C GLY A 154 -26.17 -2.01 5.74
N PHE A 155 -25.71 -1.51 4.57
CA PHE A 155 -25.94 -2.12 3.27
C PHE A 155 -24.67 -2.18 2.41
N LEU A 156 -24.53 -3.22 1.59
CA LEU A 156 -23.41 -3.39 0.67
C LEU A 156 -23.55 -2.49 -0.56
N ASN A 157 -22.42 -2.10 -1.17
CA ASN A 157 -22.36 -1.37 -2.44
C ASN A 157 -23.02 0.03 -2.42
N GLU A 158 -22.99 0.69 -1.27
CA GLU A 158 -23.61 2.00 -1.08
C GLU A 158 -22.66 3.18 -1.40
N ARG A 159 -23.12 4.39 -1.10
CA ARG A 159 -22.36 5.65 -1.30
C ARG A 159 -20.89 5.63 -0.85
N PRO A 160 -20.49 5.00 0.28
CA PRO A 160 -19.07 4.91 0.65
C PRO A 160 -18.19 4.30 -0.45
N LEU A 161 -18.62 3.20 -1.08
CA LEU A 161 -17.89 2.54 -2.16
C LEU A 161 -17.78 3.43 -3.41
N SER A 162 -18.83 4.19 -3.74
CA SER A 162 -18.80 5.14 -4.86
C SER A 162 -17.76 6.25 -4.65
N ARG A 163 -17.66 6.78 -3.42
CA ARG A 163 -16.65 7.78 -3.05
C ARG A 163 -15.24 7.19 -3.08
N LEU A 164 -15.07 5.98 -2.56
CA LEU A 164 -13.79 5.26 -2.62
C LEU A 164 -13.30 5.14 -4.07
N ARG A 165 -14.16 4.72 -5.01
CA ARG A 165 -13.79 4.61 -6.43
C ARG A 165 -13.35 5.94 -7.05
N GLN A 166 -13.95 7.07 -6.64
CA GLN A 166 -13.53 8.39 -7.12
C GLN A 166 -12.12 8.75 -6.62
N ASP A 167 -11.84 8.51 -5.34
CA ASP A 167 -10.53 8.78 -4.76
C ASP A 167 -9.45 7.82 -5.30
N LEU A 168 -9.77 6.54 -5.54
CA LEU A 168 -8.86 5.58 -6.18
C LEU A 168 -8.52 5.99 -7.62
N ALA A 169 -9.51 6.43 -8.40
CA ALA A 169 -9.27 6.93 -9.75
C ALA A 169 -8.36 8.15 -9.78
N ALA A 170 -8.46 9.04 -8.78
CA ALA A 170 -7.56 10.19 -8.64
C ALA A 170 -6.10 9.78 -8.33
N LEU A 171 -5.90 8.62 -7.71
CA LEU A 171 -4.59 8.02 -7.44
C LEU A 171 -4.09 7.11 -8.57
N GLY A 172 -4.86 6.94 -9.65
CA GLY A 172 -4.53 6.02 -10.74
C GLY A 172 -4.59 4.54 -10.34
N ILE A 173 -5.31 4.21 -9.26
CA ILE A 173 -5.52 2.84 -8.80
C ILE A 173 -6.75 2.27 -9.50
N GLU A 174 -6.57 1.16 -10.20
CA GLU A 174 -7.63 0.47 -10.92
C GLU A 174 -7.87 -0.93 -10.38
N ARG A 175 -9.12 -1.38 -10.48
CA ARG A 175 -9.50 -2.74 -10.12
C ARG A 175 -9.08 -3.72 -11.20
N VAL A 176 -8.52 -4.84 -10.78
CA VAL A 176 -8.27 -5.98 -11.67
C VAL A 176 -9.59 -6.64 -12.06
N GLU A 177 -9.83 -6.83 -13.37
CA GLU A 177 -11.11 -7.36 -13.91
C GLU A 177 -11.53 -8.71 -13.31
N THR A 178 -10.57 -9.55 -12.93
CA THR A 178 -10.83 -10.89 -12.38
C THR A 178 -11.23 -10.89 -10.91
N ASN A 179 -11.08 -9.77 -10.20
CA ASN A 179 -11.48 -9.68 -8.79
C ASN A 179 -12.95 -9.26 -8.72
N SER A 180 -13.84 -10.10 -8.17
CA SER A 180 -15.26 -9.79 -7.97
C SER A 180 -15.54 -8.99 -6.70
N GLU A 181 -14.57 -8.92 -5.79
CA GLU A 181 -14.73 -8.29 -4.48
C GLU A 181 -14.87 -6.76 -4.61
N PRO A 182 -15.85 -6.13 -3.94
CA PRO A 182 -15.92 -4.69 -3.80
C PRO A 182 -14.64 -4.08 -3.21
N GLU A 183 -14.26 -2.91 -3.73
CA GLU A 183 -13.02 -2.22 -3.35
C GLU A 183 -13.02 -1.74 -1.89
N ASP A 184 -14.19 -1.63 -1.28
CA ASP A 184 -14.37 -1.22 0.11
C ASP A 184 -14.30 -2.38 1.11
N HIS A 185 -13.90 -3.57 0.65
CA HIS A 185 -13.52 -4.69 1.51
C HIS A 185 -12.26 -4.35 2.31
N ALA A 186 -12.21 -4.71 3.60
CA ALA A 186 -11.12 -4.40 4.53
C ALA A 186 -9.75 -4.86 4.01
N ALA A 187 -9.69 -6.07 3.43
CA ALA A 187 -8.46 -6.59 2.84
C ALA A 187 -7.94 -5.72 1.69
N THR A 188 -8.83 -5.28 0.80
CA THR A 188 -8.48 -4.43 -0.34
C THR A 188 -7.98 -3.07 0.13
N LEU A 189 -8.63 -2.47 1.12
CA LEU A 189 -8.20 -1.20 1.72
C LEU A 189 -6.84 -1.33 2.42
N CYS A 190 -6.58 -2.44 3.11
CA CYS A 190 -5.26 -2.72 3.67
C CYS A 190 -4.21 -2.90 2.57
N GLU A 191 -4.52 -3.60 1.48
CA GLU A 191 -3.60 -3.76 0.34
C GLU A 191 -3.23 -2.41 -0.31
N ILE A 192 -4.23 -1.54 -0.47
CA ILE A 192 -4.02 -0.17 -0.97
C ILE A 192 -3.09 0.61 -0.03
N MET A 193 -3.35 0.61 1.27
CA MET A 193 -2.47 1.30 2.22
C MET A 193 -1.05 0.71 2.27
N ALA A 194 -0.90 -0.61 2.14
CA ALA A 194 0.40 -1.23 2.03
C ALA A 194 1.17 -0.75 0.79
N ALA A 195 0.47 -0.58 -0.34
CA ALA A 195 1.05 -0.09 -1.58
C ALA A 195 1.42 1.40 -1.50
N LEU A 196 0.59 2.22 -0.83
CA LEU A 196 0.83 3.64 -0.62
C LEU A 196 1.99 3.89 0.34
N ALA A 197 1.98 3.27 1.52
CA ALA A 197 3.05 3.39 2.52
C ALA A 197 4.38 2.83 1.99
N GLY A 198 4.35 1.70 1.28
CA GLY A 198 5.55 1.08 0.71
C GLY A 198 6.05 1.72 -0.58
N GLY A 199 5.48 2.87 -1.01
CA GLY A 199 5.90 3.60 -2.21
C GLY A 199 5.61 2.90 -3.55
N ARG A 200 4.92 1.76 -3.56
CA ARG A 200 4.54 1.05 -4.79
C ARG A 200 3.53 1.87 -5.61
N VAL A 201 2.65 2.59 -4.93
CA VAL A 201 1.78 3.60 -5.51
C VAL A 201 2.28 4.97 -5.05
N PRO A 202 2.78 5.83 -5.95
CA PRO A 202 3.26 7.16 -5.58
C PRO A 202 2.13 8.00 -4.99
N ALA A 203 2.32 8.48 -3.76
CA ALA A 203 1.37 9.35 -3.06
C ALA A 203 2.09 10.23 -2.04
N SER A 204 1.62 11.46 -1.86
CA SER A 204 2.11 12.33 -0.78
C SER A 204 1.63 11.83 0.59
N ALA A 205 2.32 12.21 1.67
CA ALA A 205 1.87 11.91 3.04
C ALA A 205 0.42 12.38 3.30
N ASP A 206 0.05 13.55 2.76
CA ASP A 206 -1.32 14.05 2.82
C ASP A 206 -2.34 13.16 2.07
N ALA A 207 -1.96 12.60 0.92
CA ALA A 207 -2.82 11.68 0.19
C ALA A 207 -3.02 10.37 0.97
N GLN A 208 -1.96 9.84 1.60
CA GLN A 208 -2.07 8.68 2.49
C GLN A 208 -3.00 8.96 3.68
N ARG A 209 -2.83 10.13 4.32
CA ARG A 209 -3.65 10.58 5.44
C ARG A 209 -5.12 10.72 5.05
N LEU A 210 -5.42 11.40 3.94
CA LEU A 210 -6.78 11.55 3.43
C LEU A 210 -7.43 10.22 3.09
N MET A 211 -6.67 9.27 2.52
CA MET A 211 -7.14 7.91 2.25
C MET A 211 -7.54 7.21 3.55
N PHE A 212 -6.68 7.25 4.57
CA PHE A 212 -6.94 6.66 5.88
C PHE A 212 -8.16 7.28 6.57
N GLU A 213 -8.17 8.62 6.71
CA GLU A 213 -9.22 9.36 7.41
C GLU A 213 -10.60 9.16 6.78
N ARG A 214 -10.68 9.08 5.44
CA ARG A 214 -11.95 8.97 4.73
C ARG A 214 -12.46 7.53 4.62
N HIS A 215 -11.57 6.58 4.35
CA HIS A 215 -11.96 5.24 3.91
C HIS A 215 -11.64 4.13 4.89
N ILE A 216 -10.89 4.41 5.97
CA ILE A 216 -10.45 3.39 6.94
C ILE A 216 -10.91 3.74 8.36
N ALA A 217 -10.44 4.87 8.89
CA ALA A 217 -10.68 5.30 10.27
C ALA A 217 -12.17 5.29 10.70
N PRO A 218 -13.15 5.66 9.84
CA PRO A 218 -14.54 5.74 10.26
C PRO A 218 -15.19 4.41 10.67
N TRP A 219 -14.61 3.26 10.30
CA TRP A 219 -15.28 1.98 10.44
C TRP A 219 -14.37 0.79 10.78
N MET A 220 -13.13 0.78 10.27
CA MET A 220 -12.30 -0.43 10.32
C MET A 220 -11.82 -0.76 11.75
N GLY A 221 -11.67 0.24 12.62
CA GLY A 221 -11.45 0.01 14.05
C GLY A 221 -12.62 -0.71 14.73
N ARG A 222 -13.87 -0.42 14.33
CA ARG A 222 -15.05 -1.14 14.81
C ARG A 222 -15.09 -2.57 14.28
N LEU A 223 -14.74 -2.80 13.00
CA LEU A 223 -14.61 -4.16 12.45
C LEU A 223 -13.65 -5.01 13.29
N PHE A 224 -12.47 -4.49 13.63
CA PHE A 224 -11.50 -5.22 14.43
C PHE A 224 -11.96 -5.45 15.87
N ALA A 225 -12.67 -4.47 16.47
CA ALA A 225 -13.28 -4.65 17.79
C ALA A 225 -14.39 -5.73 17.77
N ASP A 226 -15.23 -5.78 16.73
CA ASP A 226 -16.24 -6.82 16.57
C ASP A 226 -15.58 -8.19 16.37
N MET A 227 -14.50 -8.26 15.59
CA MET A 227 -13.70 -9.47 15.40
C MET A 227 -13.07 -9.99 16.69
N GLU A 228 -12.58 -9.09 17.54
CA GLU A 228 -12.05 -9.43 18.86
C GLU A 228 -13.14 -10.00 19.79
N ASN A 229 -14.42 -9.69 19.54
CA ASN A 229 -15.56 -10.14 20.36
C ASN A 229 -16.43 -11.22 19.69
N ALA A 230 -16.13 -11.60 18.44
CA ALA A 230 -16.91 -12.56 17.70
C ALA A 230 -16.91 -13.94 18.38
N THR A 231 -18.05 -14.61 18.25
CA THR A 231 -18.34 -15.91 18.87
C THR A 231 -17.48 -17.00 18.24
N ALA A 232 -17.32 -16.97 16.91
CA ALA A 232 -16.50 -17.94 16.19
C ALA A 232 -14.99 -17.68 16.33
N ALA A 233 -14.57 -16.51 16.81
CA ALA A 233 -13.16 -16.10 16.80
C ALA A 233 -12.30 -16.85 17.83
N ASN A 234 -11.24 -17.49 17.34
CA ASN A 234 -10.14 -18.06 18.08
C ASN A 234 -8.82 -17.45 17.58
N PHE A 235 -8.34 -17.84 16.38
CA PHE A 235 -7.17 -17.22 15.76
C PHE A 235 -7.43 -15.76 15.36
N TYR A 236 -8.57 -15.48 14.73
CA TYR A 236 -8.95 -14.13 14.29
C TYR A 236 -9.22 -13.18 15.46
N ARG A 237 -9.37 -13.68 16.69
CA ARG A 237 -9.40 -12.82 17.88
C ARG A 237 -8.09 -12.04 18.03
N SER A 238 -6.96 -12.73 17.80
CA SER A 238 -5.63 -12.10 17.83
C SER A 238 -5.42 -11.13 16.66
N VAL A 239 -5.99 -11.43 15.48
CA VAL A 239 -6.02 -10.52 14.32
C VAL A 239 -6.83 -9.26 14.62
N GLY A 240 -7.99 -9.42 15.27
CA GLY A 240 -8.83 -8.31 15.76
C GLY A 240 -8.06 -7.39 16.71
N SER A 241 -7.41 -7.96 17.73
CA SER A 241 -6.61 -7.16 18.67
C SER A 241 -5.44 -6.44 17.98
N LEU A 242 -4.74 -7.12 17.05
CA LEU A 242 -3.62 -6.53 16.30
C LEU A 242 -4.07 -5.39 15.40
N GLY A 243 -5.09 -5.62 14.58
CA GLY A 243 -5.62 -4.64 13.64
C GLY A 243 -6.19 -3.41 14.35
N ARG A 244 -6.93 -3.60 15.46
CA ARG A 244 -7.45 -2.48 16.26
C ARG A 244 -6.31 -1.60 16.79
N LEU A 245 -5.31 -2.21 17.43
CA LEU A 245 -4.16 -1.50 17.99
C LEU A 245 -3.35 -0.79 16.90
N PHE A 246 -3.11 -1.44 15.77
CA PHE A 246 -2.40 -0.83 14.66
C PHE A 246 -3.13 0.40 14.10
N LEU A 247 -4.46 0.34 13.93
CA LEU A 247 -5.23 1.50 13.47
C LEU A 247 -5.27 2.65 14.49
N GLU A 248 -5.22 2.35 15.79
CA GLU A 248 -5.06 3.37 16.85
C GLU A 248 -3.71 4.11 16.68
N ILE A 249 -2.62 3.35 16.49
CA ILE A 249 -1.28 3.92 16.24
C ILE A 249 -1.26 4.73 14.94
N GLU A 250 -1.83 4.22 13.85
CA GLU A 250 -1.93 4.93 12.57
C GLU A 250 -2.70 6.24 12.70
N ALA A 251 -3.84 6.23 13.39
CA ALA A 251 -4.64 7.43 13.62
C ALA A 251 -3.83 8.49 14.37
N GLU A 252 -3.12 8.11 15.44
CA GLU A 252 -2.25 9.02 16.18
C GLU A 252 -1.12 9.57 15.30
N ALA A 253 -0.42 8.72 14.54
CA ALA A 253 0.67 9.13 13.65
C ALA A 253 0.21 10.16 12.60
N PHE A 254 -0.97 9.95 11.99
CA PHE A 254 -1.53 10.89 11.03
C PHE A 254 -1.95 12.24 11.64
N THR A 255 -2.24 12.30 12.94
CA THR A 255 -2.49 13.59 13.62
C THR A 255 -1.21 14.37 13.91
N LEU A 256 -0.09 13.69 14.16
CA LEU A 256 1.19 14.30 14.53
C LEU A 256 1.98 14.84 13.34
N THR A 257 1.59 14.49 12.11
CA THR A 257 2.27 14.89 10.87
C THR A 257 1.65 16.16 10.23
N ASN A 258 0.75 16.84 10.94
CA ASN A 258 0.13 18.13 10.54
C ASN A 258 0.91 19.36 11.01
#